data_AF-A0A2V9KQ81-F1
#
_entry.id   AF-A0A2V9KQ81-F1
#
_cell.length_a   1.000
_cell.length_b   1.000
_cell.length_c   1.000
_cell.angle_alpha   90.00
_cell.angle_beta   90.00
_cell.angle_gamma   90.00
#
_symmetry.space_group_name_H-M   'P 1'
#
loop_
_entity.id
_entity.type
_entity.pdbx_description
1 polymer ?
#
loop_
_entity_poly.entity_id
_entity_poly.type
_entity_poly.pdbx_seq_one_letter_code
_entity_poly.pdbx_strand_id
1 'polypeptide(L)'
;MYPEELALGSYEPAEDAAAVRRTPFGPRCGELSEEERARLLERIRTDAVALFDEIFEQYQSMVYHLAFRILGDREEALDVSQEVFLTVYRKMHRFRGESSLKTWIYRIAVNRASNRYRWWNSLRRRGTV
;
A
#
# COMPACT_ATOMS: atom_id res chain seq x y z
N MET A 1 13.95 11.55 -7.72
CA MET A 1 14.82 10.64 -8.50
C MET A 1 15.13 9.48 -7.59
N TYR A 2 14.46 8.33 -7.78
CA TYR A 2 14.73 7.16 -6.96
C TYR A 2 16.10 6.62 -7.36
N PRO A 3 17.09 6.56 -6.44
CA PRO A 3 18.40 6.03 -6.75
C PRO A 3 18.26 4.57 -7.18
N GLU A 4 18.94 4.23 -8.26
CA GLU A 4 18.89 2.97 -9.00
C GLU A 4 19.40 1.75 -8.19
N GLU A 5 19.85 1.97 -6.95
CA GLU A 5 20.57 1.00 -6.12
C GLU A 5 19.81 0.58 -4.85
N LEU A 6 18.48 0.75 -4.80
CA LEU A 6 17.71 0.01 -3.80
C LEU A 6 17.66 -1.47 -4.21
N ALA A 7 18.70 -2.18 -3.78
CA ALA A 7 18.73 -3.62 -3.65
C ALA A 7 17.34 -4.07 -3.19
N LEU A 8 16.65 -4.77 -4.09
CA LEU A 8 15.43 -5.51 -3.85
C LEU A 8 15.75 -6.55 -2.77
N GLY A 9 15.80 -6.09 -1.52
CA GLY A 9 16.04 -6.92 -0.35
C GLY A 9 14.96 -7.98 -0.30
N SER A 10 15.35 -9.18 -0.71
CA SER A 10 14.74 -10.47 -0.38
C SER A 10 13.21 -10.46 -0.28
N TYR A 11 12.50 -9.90 -1.26
CA TYR A 11 11.07 -10.17 -1.37
C TYR A 11 10.92 -11.57 -1.97
N GLU A 12 10.75 -12.58 -1.11
CA GLU A 12 10.43 -13.93 -1.55
C GLU A 12 9.02 -13.95 -2.19
N PRO A 13 8.90 -14.12 -3.53
CA PRO A 13 7.64 -13.89 -4.24
C PRO A 13 6.57 -14.96 -3.98
N ALA A 14 6.92 -16.06 -3.32
CA ALA A 14 6.15 -17.29 -3.33
C ALA A 14 4.90 -17.25 -2.43
N GLU A 15 4.90 -16.46 -1.35
CA GLU A 15 3.79 -16.51 -0.37
C GLU A 15 2.59 -15.64 -0.75
N ASP A 16 2.82 -14.45 -1.31
CA ASP A 16 1.73 -13.49 -1.62
C ASP A 16 1.07 -13.73 -2.97
N ALA A 17 1.63 -14.64 -3.78
CA ALA A 17 1.25 -14.80 -5.18
C ALA A 17 -0.12 -15.41 -5.44
N ALA A 18 -0.52 -16.30 -4.55
CA ALA A 18 -1.84 -16.90 -4.57
C ALA A 18 -2.95 -15.98 -4.00
N ALA A 19 -2.60 -14.88 -3.32
CA ALA A 19 -3.56 -14.05 -2.58
C ALA A 19 -4.33 -13.02 -3.42
N VAL A 20 -3.86 -12.67 -4.62
CA VAL A 20 -4.39 -11.53 -5.39
C VAL A 20 -5.71 -11.82 -6.14
N ARG A 21 -6.10 -13.09 -6.31
CA ARG A 21 -7.37 -13.47 -6.97
C ARG A 21 -8.50 -13.86 -6.00
N ARG A 22 -8.23 -13.93 -4.70
CA ARG A 22 -9.20 -14.06 -3.61
C ARG A 22 -8.66 -13.28 -2.43
N THR A 23 -9.08 -12.04 -2.18
CA THR A 23 -8.71 -11.44 -0.88
C THR A 23 -9.44 -12.21 0.23
N PRO A 24 -8.76 -13.02 1.08
CA PRO A 24 -9.40 -13.92 2.03
C PRO A 24 -9.66 -13.25 3.39
N PHE A 25 -9.30 -11.97 3.55
CA PHE A 25 -9.29 -11.30 4.84
C PHE A 25 -10.68 -10.78 5.23
N GLY A 26 -11.51 -11.74 5.66
CA GLY A 26 -12.54 -11.51 6.67
C GLY A 26 -11.93 -11.09 8.02
N PRO A 27 -12.75 -10.90 9.08
CA PRO A 27 -12.49 -10.06 10.25
C PRO A 27 -11.45 -10.56 11.27
N ARG A 28 -10.48 -11.38 10.86
CA ARG A 28 -9.35 -11.78 11.69
C ARG A 28 -8.09 -11.08 11.22
N CYS A 29 -8.03 -9.76 11.42
CA CYS A 29 -6.79 -9.01 11.23
C CYS A 29 -6.50 -8.27 12.53
N GLY A 30 -5.36 -8.61 13.15
CA GLY A 30 -5.01 -8.24 14.52
C GLY A 30 -5.29 -6.78 14.80
N GLU A 31 -6.22 -6.56 15.72
CA GLU A 31 -6.42 -5.27 16.38
C GLU A 31 -5.09 -4.90 17.04
N LEU A 32 -4.63 -3.67 16.80
CA LEU A 32 -3.46 -3.17 17.52
C LEU A 32 -3.80 -3.17 19.00
N SER A 33 -2.89 -3.62 19.86
CA SER A 33 -3.11 -3.50 21.29
C SER A 33 -3.34 -2.03 21.66
N GLU A 34 -4.12 -1.79 22.72
CA GLU A 34 -4.41 -0.43 23.19
C GLU A 34 -3.14 0.39 23.39
N GLU A 35 -2.06 -0.24 23.87
CA GLU A 35 -0.77 0.40 24.05
C GLU A 35 -0.07 0.75 22.73
N GLU A 36 -0.03 -0.17 21.75
CA GLU A 36 0.54 0.10 20.43
C GLU A 36 -0.23 1.21 19.72
N ARG A 37 -1.56 1.19 19.83
CA ARG A 37 -2.43 2.23 19.29
C ARG A 37 -2.14 3.58 19.94
N ALA A 38 -2.05 3.64 21.28
CA ALA A 38 -1.72 4.86 21.99
C ALA A 38 -0.34 5.40 21.61
N ARG A 39 0.68 4.52 21.57
CA ARG A 39 2.04 4.89 21.12
C ARG A 39 2.03 5.46 19.70
N LEU A 40 1.32 4.83 18.77
CA LEU A 40 1.23 5.30 17.39
C LEU A 40 0.52 6.66 17.30
N LEU A 41 -0.59 6.84 18.01
CA LEU A 41 -1.32 8.11 18.04
C LEU A 41 -0.48 9.25 18.63
N GLU A 42 0.33 8.96 19.65
CA GLU A 42 1.24 9.96 20.23
C GLU A 42 2.36 10.35 19.26
N ARG A 43 2.92 9.38 18.55
CA ARG A 43 3.91 9.64 17.48
C ARG A 43 3.32 10.49 16.36
N ILE A 44 2.08 10.25 15.95
CA ILE A 44 1.39 11.09 14.95
C ILE A 44 1.28 12.55 15.41
N ARG A 45 1.12 12.81 16.71
CA ARG A 45 1.02 14.18 17.25
C ARG A 45 2.38 14.87 17.36
N THR A 46 3.41 14.13 17.76
CA THR A 46 4.72 14.68 18.08
C THR A 46 5.62 14.78 16.85
N ASP A 47 5.63 13.75 16.01
CA ASP A 47 6.50 13.67 14.83
C ASP A 47 5.86 12.83 13.70
N ALA A 48 4.88 13.44 13.03
CA ALA A 48 4.20 12.83 11.91
C ALA A 48 5.12 12.60 10.69
N VAL A 49 6.19 13.39 10.56
CA VAL A 49 7.11 13.29 9.41
C VAL A 49 8.02 12.08 9.60
N ALA A 50 8.69 11.95 10.74
CA ALA A 50 9.55 10.78 10.98
C ALA A 50 8.76 9.46 10.99
N LEU A 51 7.54 9.46 11.55
CA LEU A 51 6.68 8.29 11.48
C LEU A 51 6.31 7.93 10.04
N PHE A 52 6.07 8.93 9.19
CA PHE A 52 5.79 8.68 7.77
C PHE A 52 7.01 8.14 7.04
N ASP A 53 8.21 8.67 7.31
CA ASP A 53 9.44 8.18 6.69
C ASP A 53 9.69 6.71 7.04
N GLU A 54 9.51 6.32 8.30
CA GLU A 54 9.58 4.90 8.72
C GLU A 54 8.55 4.02 7.97
N ILE A 55 7.31 4.49 7.85
CA ILE A 55 6.26 3.80 7.11
C ILE A 55 6.64 3.68 5.63
N PHE A 56 7.19 4.73 5.04
CA PHE A 56 7.61 4.74 3.65
C PHE A 56 8.72 3.71 3.42
N GLU A 57 9.79 3.77 4.20
CA GLU A 57 10.93 2.85 4.11
C GLU A 57 10.50 1.39 4.28
N GLN A 58 9.63 1.12 5.25
CA GLN A 58 9.19 -0.23 5.56
C GLN A 58 8.27 -0.82 4.48
N TYR A 59 7.40 -0.02 3.88
CA TYR A 59 6.31 -0.54 3.04
C TYR A 59 6.44 -0.22 1.55
N GLN A 60 7.41 0.60 1.12
CA GLN A 60 7.56 0.99 -0.29
C GLN A 60 7.66 -0.19 -1.25
N SER A 61 8.48 -1.20 -0.90
CA SER A 61 8.70 -2.39 -1.74
C SER A 61 7.42 -3.21 -1.89
N MET A 62 6.70 -3.46 -0.78
CA MET A 62 5.43 -4.18 -0.78
C MET A 62 4.38 -3.45 -1.64
N VAL A 63 4.24 -2.13 -1.48
CA VAL A 63 3.26 -1.33 -2.23
C VAL A 63 3.56 -1.36 -3.73
N TYR A 64 4.83 -1.16 -4.10
CA TYR A 64 5.27 -1.21 -5.50
C TYR A 64 5.02 -2.57 -6.14
N HIS A 65 5.47 -3.66 -5.51
CA HIS A 65 5.27 -5.00 -6.08
C HIS A 65 3.79 -5.38 -6.20
N LEU A 66 2.97 -4.99 -5.24
CA LEU A 66 1.53 -5.21 -5.29
C LEU A 66 0.88 -4.44 -6.45
N ALA A 67 1.24 -3.16 -6.62
CA ALA A 67 0.74 -2.35 -7.73
C ALA A 67 1.20 -2.91 -9.08
N PHE A 68 2.49 -3.27 -9.21
CA PHE A 68 3.07 -3.86 -10.40
C PHE A 68 2.38 -5.17 -10.79
N ARG A 69 2.10 -6.03 -9.82
CA ARG A 69 1.40 -7.29 -10.06
C ARG A 69 -0.02 -7.11 -10.60
N ILE A 70 -0.70 -6.04 -10.18
CA ILE A 70 -2.08 -5.75 -10.61
C ILE A 70 -2.09 -5.05 -11.98
N LEU A 71 -1.14 -4.14 -12.22
CA LEU A 71 -1.13 -3.26 -13.40
C LEU A 71 -0.34 -3.85 -14.58
N GLY A 72 0.71 -4.63 -14.29
CA GLY A 72 1.60 -5.19 -15.30
C GLY A 72 2.51 -4.16 -16.00
N ASP A 73 2.53 -2.92 -15.50
CA ASP A 73 3.31 -1.81 -16.06
C ASP A 73 4.09 -1.11 -14.94
N ARG A 74 5.37 -0.79 -15.22
CA ARG A 74 6.29 -0.22 -14.23
C ARG A 74 5.97 1.23 -13.89
N GLU A 75 5.68 2.06 -14.89
CA GLU A 75 5.42 3.49 -14.69
C GLU A 75 4.11 3.67 -13.93
N GLU A 76 3.07 2.94 -14.34
CA GLU A 76 1.78 2.92 -13.66
C GLU A 76 1.90 2.43 -12.21
N ALA A 77 2.75 1.44 -11.94
CA ALA A 77 3.00 0.95 -10.59
C ALA A 77 3.71 1.99 -9.71
N LEU A 78 4.68 2.73 -10.26
CA LEU A 78 5.36 3.82 -9.55
C LEU A 78 4.38 4.95 -9.22
N ASP A 79 3.53 5.34 -10.16
CA ASP A 79 2.52 6.38 -9.97
C ASP A 79 1.51 5.98 -8.89
N VAL A 80 0.97 4.76 -8.99
CA VAL A 80 0.02 4.27 -7.99
C VAL A 80 0.68 4.16 -6.61
N SER A 81 1.94 3.75 -6.54
CA SER A 81 2.65 3.68 -5.25
C SER A 81 2.76 5.05 -4.60
N GLN A 82 3.08 6.08 -5.37
CA GLN A 82 3.10 7.46 -4.88
C GLN A 82 1.71 7.90 -4.39
N GLU A 83 0.64 7.63 -5.15
CA GLU A 83 -0.74 7.94 -4.72
C GLU A 83 -1.12 7.23 -3.41
N VAL A 84 -0.66 6.01 -3.21
CA VAL A 84 -0.88 5.23 -1.99
C VAL A 84 -0.21 5.93 -0.81
N PHE A 85 1.07 6.27 -0.91
CA PHE A 85 1.78 6.94 0.19
C PHE A 85 1.24 8.34 0.48
N LEU A 86 0.84 9.10 -0.54
CA LEU A 86 0.13 10.37 -0.34
C LEU A 86 -1.22 10.16 0.38
N THR A 87 -1.94 9.09 0.04
CA THR A 87 -3.20 8.74 0.73
C THR A 87 -2.94 8.33 2.19
N VAL A 88 -1.87 7.56 2.43
CA VAL A 88 -1.43 7.14 3.77
C VAL A 88 -1.09 8.35 4.61
N TYR A 89 -0.21 9.24 4.14
CA TYR A 89 0.15 10.47 4.84
C TYR A 89 -1.09 11.30 5.22
N ARG A 90 -1.97 11.56 4.24
CA ARG A 90 -3.20 12.35 4.45
C ARG A 90 -4.18 11.70 5.42
N LYS A 91 -4.19 10.36 5.55
CA LYS A 91 -5.17 9.64 6.37
C LYS A 91 -4.58 9.06 7.65
N MET A 92 -3.27 9.19 7.88
CA MET A 92 -2.57 8.64 9.03
C MET A 92 -3.21 9.11 10.35
N HIS A 93 -3.56 10.39 10.44
CA HIS A 93 -4.26 10.96 11.61
C HIS A 93 -5.67 10.39 11.86
N ARG A 94 -6.28 9.73 10.87
CA ARG A 94 -7.60 9.08 11.00
C ARG A 94 -7.50 7.57 11.18
N PHE A 95 -6.29 7.03 11.29
CA PHE A 95 -6.10 5.61 11.50
C PHE A 95 -6.61 5.23 12.90
N ARG A 96 -7.58 4.31 12.93
CA ARG A 96 -8.32 3.96 14.16
C ARG A 96 -7.72 2.78 14.93
N GLY A 97 -6.72 2.09 14.37
CA GLY A 97 -6.11 0.91 15.00
C GLY A 97 -6.93 -0.39 14.89
N GLU A 98 -8.08 -0.37 14.21
CA GLU A 98 -8.95 -1.53 13.96
C GLU A 98 -8.29 -2.63 13.09
N SER A 99 -7.07 -2.42 12.62
CA SER A 99 -6.25 -3.38 11.88
C SER A 99 -4.78 -2.95 11.97
N SER A 100 -3.84 -3.84 11.66
CA SER A 100 -2.42 -3.46 11.55
C SER A 100 -2.17 -2.42 10.46
N LEU A 101 -1.11 -1.63 10.61
CA LEU A 101 -0.66 -0.66 9.59
C LEU A 101 -0.43 -1.33 8.23
N LYS A 102 0.26 -2.48 8.23
CA LYS A 102 0.51 -3.28 7.02
C LYS A 102 -0.78 -3.57 6.27
N THR A 103 -1.81 -4.06 6.96
CA THR A 103 -3.11 -4.38 6.34
C THR A 103 -3.81 -3.14 5.82
N TRP A 104 -3.78 -2.04 6.57
CA TRP A 104 -4.40 -0.80 6.14
C TRP A 104 -3.75 -0.25 4.85
N ILE A 105 -2.42 -0.23 4.79
CA ILE A 105 -1.66 0.19 3.61
C ILE A 105 -1.91 -0.76 2.43
N TYR A 106 -1.88 -2.07 2.67
CA TYR A 106 -2.17 -3.09 1.66
C TYR A 106 -3.54 -2.86 1.02
N ARG A 107 -4.58 -2.61 1.83
CA ARG A 107 -5.94 -2.32 1.33
C ARG A 107 -5.99 -1.05 0.48
N ILE A 108 -5.28 0.01 0.87
CA ILE A 108 -5.19 1.23 0.06
C ILE A 108 -4.53 0.92 -1.28
N ALA A 109 -3.42 0.18 -1.29
CA ALA A 109 -2.69 -0.20 -2.50
C ALA A 109 -3.53 -1.05 -3.46
N VAL A 110 -4.17 -2.12 -2.97
CA VAL A 110 -5.07 -2.95 -3.79
C VAL A 110 -6.18 -2.11 -4.40
N ASN A 111 -6.82 -1.24 -3.60
CA ASN A 111 -7.92 -0.41 -4.09
C ASN A 111 -7.46 0.55 -5.18
N ARG A 112 -6.33 1.23 -5.00
CA ARG A 112 -5.78 2.17 -5.99
C ARG A 112 -5.40 1.47 -7.28
N ALA A 113 -4.61 0.40 -7.18
CA ALA A 113 -4.17 -0.37 -8.35
C ALA A 113 -5.36 -1.00 -9.10
N SER A 114 -6.33 -1.58 -8.37
CA SER A 114 -7.52 -2.17 -9.00
C SER A 114 -8.39 -1.13 -9.70
N ASN A 115 -8.53 0.07 -9.12
CA ASN A 115 -9.27 1.17 -9.75
C ASN A 115 -8.57 1.64 -11.03
N ARG A 116 -7.25 1.83 -10.98
CA ARG A 116 -6.44 2.19 -12.15
C ARG A 116 -6.55 1.14 -13.26
N TYR A 117 -6.44 -0.15 -12.92
CA TYR A 117 -6.61 -1.26 -13.86
C TYR A 117 -8.02 -1.27 -14.52
N ARG A 118 -9.08 -1.08 -13.73
CA ARG A 118 -10.46 -1.00 -14.28
C ARG A 118 -10.64 0.20 -15.20
N TRP A 119 -10.07 1.35 -14.85
CA TRP A 119 -10.13 2.56 -15.68
C TRP A 119 -9.47 2.32 -17.04
N TRP A 120 -8.24 1.78 -17.06
CA TRP A 120 -7.54 1.44 -18.31
C TRP A 120 -8.31 0.42 -19.15
N ASN A 121 -8.85 -0.62 -18.53
CA ASN A 121 -9.67 -1.61 -19.25
C ASN A 121 -10.95 -1.01 -19.83
N SER A 122 -11.56 -0.04 -19.15
CA SER A 122 -12.73 0.67 -19.69
C SER A 122 -12.39 1.57 -20.88
N LEU A 123 -11.17 2.12 -20.92
CA LEU A 123 -10.70 2.97 -22.02
C LEU A 123 -10.33 2.13 -23.24
N ARG A 124 -9.59 1.03 -23.03
CA ARG A 124 -9.23 0.10 -24.11
C ARG A 124 -10.46 -0.48 -24.84
N ARG A 125 -11.58 -0.68 -24.12
CA ARG A 125 -12.85 -1.13 -24.71
C ARG A 125 -13.62 -0.04 -25.46
N ARG A 126 -13.34 1.23 -25.20
CA ARG A 126 -13.99 2.39 -25.85
C ARG A 126 -13.23 2.91 -27.07
N GLY A 127 -11.95 2.56 -27.21
CA GLY A 127 -11.08 3.01 -28.28
C GLY A 127 -11.10 2.15 -29.56
N THR A 128 -12.15 1.37 -29.80
CA THR A 128 -12.28 0.54 -31.01
C THR A 128 -13.48 1.01 -31.85
N VAL A 129 -13.25 2.01 -32.71
CA VAL A 129 -13.97 2.27 -33.97
C VAL A 129 -12.93 2.80 -34.97
#